data_AF-A0A1F4U8L8-F1
#
_entry.id   AF-A0A1F4U8L8-F1
#
_cell.length_a   1.000
_cell.length_b   1.000
_cell.length_c   1.000
_cell.angle_alpha   90.00
_cell.angle_beta   90.00
_cell.angle_gamma   90.00
#
_symmetry.space_group_name_H-M   'P 1'
#
loop_
_entity.id
_entity.type
_entity.pdbx_description
1 polymer ?
#
loop_
_entity_poly.entity_id
_entity_poly.type
_entity_poly.pdbx_seq_one_letter_code
_entity_poly.pdbx_strand_id
1 'polypeptide(L)'
;MITIIVLLLAGTIIILRLSRHREKCILLEEVIPDASIIDQEEGIIEYNGIRFILGVNNLELRKRLIDSLELFNLSGSFTVDLKFDNQIIIRKESGLNNGSDENGTSLRRN
;
A
#
# COMPACT_ATOMS: atom_id res chain seq x y z
N MET A 1 -19.40 43.95 18.18
CA MET A 1 -18.13 43.65 17.49
C MET A 1 -17.54 42.31 17.90
N ILE A 2 -17.35 42.03 19.20
CA ILE A 2 -16.78 40.76 19.69
C ILE A 2 -17.58 39.52 19.23
N THR A 3 -18.90 39.59 19.28
CA THR A 3 -19.79 38.49 18.83
C THR A 3 -19.64 38.15 17.34
N ILE A 4 -19.42 39.16 16.49
CA ILE A 4 -19.20 38.98 15.05
C ILE A 4 -17.86 38.28 14.79
N ILE A 5 -16.82 38.65 15.55
CA ILE A 5 -15.48 38.05 15.44
C ILE A 5 -15.50 36.57 15.83
N VAL A 6 -16.18 36.21 16.92
CA VAL A 6 -16.31 34.81 17.36
C VAL A 6 -17.04 33.96 16.32
N LEU A 7 -18.07 34.51 15.68
CA LEU A 7 -18.86 33.80 14.67
C LEU A 7 -18.05 33.55 13.39
N LEU A 8 -17.22 34.52 12.98
CA LEU A 8 -16.28 34.36 11.86
C LEU A 8 -15.20 33.31 12.16
N LEU A 9 -14.64 33.29 13.38
CA LEU A 9 -13.65 32.28 13.78
C LEU A 9 -14.25 30.87 13.84
N ALA A 10 -15.47 30.72 14.35
CA ALA A 10 -16.15 29.43 14.34
C ALA A 10 -16.44 28.94 12.91
N GLY A 11 -16.87 29.85 12.02
CA GLY A 11 -17.11 29.55 10.61
C GLY A 11 -15.85 29.09 9.89
N THR A 12 -14.72 29.78 10.07
CA THR A 12 -13.46 29.40 9.40
C THR A 12 -12.94 28.04 9.88
N ILE A 13 -13.08 27.71 11.17
CA ILE A 13 -12.69 26.39 11.71
C ILE A 13 -13.55 25.28 11.09
N ILE A 14 -14.86 25.49 10.95
CA ILE A 14 -15.77 24.52 10.33
C ILE A 14 -15.44 24.34 8.85
N ILE A 15 -15.21 25.43 8.11
CA ILE A 15 -14.84 25.38 6.69
C ILE A 15 -13.50 24.65 6.50
N LEU A 16 -12.50 24.92 7.34
CA LEU A 16 -11.21 24.23 7.31
C LEU A 16 -11.35 22.72 7.57
N ARG A 17 -12.20 22.32 8.53
CA ARG A 17 -12.47 20.90 8.78
C ARG A 17 -13.19 20.23 7.61
N LEU A 18 -14.17 20.92 7.01
CA LEU A 18 -14.95 20.37 5.90
C LEU A 18 -14.13 20.24 4.61
N SER A 19 -13.24 21.20 4.34
CA SER A 19 -12.32 21.15 3.19
C SER A 19 -11.29 20.04 3.29
N ARG A 20 -10.89 19.64 4.51
CA ARG A 20 -9.91 18.57 4.72
C ARG A 20 -10.45 17.18 4.38
N HIS A 21 -11.77 17.01 4.26
CA HIS A 21 -12.43 15.73 4.05
C HIS A 21 -12.83 15.43 2.60
N ARG A 22 -12.47 16.28 1.63
CA ARG A 22 -12.60 15.94 0.21
C ARG A 22 -11.49 14.99 -0.17
N GLU A 23 -11.65 13.74 0.25
CA GLU A 23 -10.86 12.61 -0.22
C GLU A 23 -11.01 12.55 -1.73
N LYS A 24 -9.90 12.70 -2.44
CA LYS A 24 -9.90 12.55 -3.89
C LYS A 24 -9.99 11.06 -4.16
N CYS A 25 -11.07 10.65 -4.83
CA CYS A 25 -11.13 9.31 -5.39
C CYS A 25 -10.04 9.21 -6.46
N ILE A 26 -9.00 8.43 -6.18
CA ILE A 26 -7.96 8.11 -7.14
C ILE A 26 -8.16 6.68 -7.61
N LEU A 27 -7.81 6.39 -8.85
CA LEU A 27 -7.80 5.04 -9.39
C LEU A 27 -6.59 4.26 -8.88
N LEU A 28 -6.65 2.93 -8.98
CA LEU A 28 -5.57 2.04 -8.55
C LEU A 28 -4.25 2.34 -9.32
N GLU A 29 -4.37 2.63 -10.61
CA GLU A 29 -3.27 3.06 -11.49
C GLU A 29 -2.61 4.38 -11.06
N GLU A 30 -3.34 5.25 -10.35
CA GLU A 30 -2.80 6.52 -9.87
C GLU A 30 -2.00 6.40 -8.56
N VAL A 31 -2.09 5.25 -7.89
CA VAL A 31 -1.34 4.98 -6.65
C VAL A 31 0.15 4.89 -6.95
N ILE A 32 0.53 4.13 -7.99
CA ILE A 32 1.89 4.07 -8.52
C ILE A 32 1.77 4.14 -10.06
N PRO A 33 2.12 5.28 -10.69
CA PRO A 33 1.84 5.57 -12.11
C PRO A 33 2.40 4.62 -13.18
N ASP A 34 3.19 3.61 -12.81
CA ASP A 34 3.80 2.63 -13.72
C ASP A 34 3.68 1.19 -13.18
N ALA A 35 2.85 0.98 -12.16
CA ALA A 35 2.66 -0.36 -11.61
C ALA A 35 1.75 -1.20 -12.51
N SER A 36 2.09 -2.48 -12.62
CA SER A 36 1.25 -3.48 -13.26
C SER A 36 0.08 -3.81 -12.33
N ILE A 37 -1.15 -3.76 -12.83
CA ILE A 37 -2.32 -4.21 -12.07
C ILE A 37 -2.39 -5.73 -12.15
N ILE A 38 -2.24 -6.40 -11.00
CA ILE A 38 -2.32 -7.86 -10.91
C ILE A 38 -3.76 -8.30 -10.67
N ASP A 39 -4.45 -7.61 -9.77
CA ASP A 39 -5.85 -7.87 -9.45
C ASP A 39 -6.55 -6.55 -9.13
N GLN A 40 -7.51 -6.16 -9.97
CA GLN A 40 -8.24 -4.91 -9.80
C GLN A 40 -9.35 -5.00 -8.74
N GLU A 41 -9.93 -6.19 -8.53
CA GLU A 41 -11.01 -6.41 -7.56
C GLU A 41 -10.45 -6.47 -6.14
N GLU A 42 -9.27 -7.04 -5.97
CA GLU A 42 -8.57 -7.07 -4.68
C GLU A 42 -7.70 -5.83 -4.43
N GLY A 43 -7.45 -5.01 -5.47
CA GLY A 43 -6.60 -3.82 -5.37
C GLY A 43 -5.12 -4.18 -5.21
N ILE A 44 -4.63 -5.11 -6.03
CA ILE A 44 -3.25 -5.60 -6.03
C ILE A 44 -2.52 -5.05 -7.24
N ILE A 45 -1.38 -4.40 -6.97
CA ILE A 45 -0.47 -3.91 -8.00
C ILE A 45 0.95 -4.43 -7.76
N GLU A 46 1.75 -4.49 -8.82
CA GLU A 46 3.15 -4.88 -8.76
C GLU A 46 4.02 -3.81 -9.40
N TYR A 47 5.09 -3.42 -8.70
CA TYR A 47 6.04 -2.42 -9.16
C TYR A 47 7.45 -2.83 -8.77
N ASN A 48 8.37 -2.90 -9.74
CA ASN A 48 9.78 -3.28 -9.53
C ASN A 48 9.98 -4.59 -8.73
N GLY A 49 9.11 -5.59 -8.94
CA GLY A 49 9.15 -6.87 -8.21
C GLY A 49 8.61 -6.81 -6.78
N ILE A 50 8.01 -5.68 -6.38
CA ILE A 50 7.30 -5.53 -5.12
C ILE A 50 5.80 -5.62 -5.40
N ARG A 51 5.13 -6.55 -4.73
CA ARG A 51 3.67 -6.69 -4.78
C ARG A 51 3.03 -5.87 -3.67
N PHE A 52 2.19 -4.92 -4.04
CA PHE A 52 1.41 -4.11 -3.10
C PHE A 52 -0.04 -4.58 -3.08
N ILE A 53 -0.53 -4.95 -1.89
CA ILE A 53 -1.94 -5.28 -1.63
C ILE A 53 -2.58 -4.06 -0.98
N LEU A 54 -3.32 -3.27 -1.75
CA LEU A 54 -3.86 -1.98 -1.31
C LEU A 54 -5.31 -2.10 -0.83
N GLY A 55 -6.05 -3.05 -1.39
CA GLY A 55 -7.52 -3.04 -1.33
C GLY A 55 -8.12 -2.02 -2.28
N VAL A 56 -9.45 -1.91 -2.28
CA VAL A 56 -10.21 -0.99 -3.15
C VAL A 56 -10.57 0.34 -2.49
N ASN A 57 -10.27 0.49 -1.19
CA ASN A 57 -10.68 1.64 -0.38
C ASN A 57 -9.46 2.48 0.02
N ASN A 58 -9.70 3.78 0.28
CA ASN A 58 -8.70 4.71 0.83
C ASN A 58 -7.38 4.77 0.04
N LEU A 59 -7.45 4.61 -1.29
CA LEU A 59 -6.26 4.58 -2.15
C LEU A 59 -5.37 5.83 -2.00
N GLU A 60 -5.97 7.01 -1.77
CA GLU A 60 -5.20 8.24 -1.52
C GLU A 60 -4.34 8.14 -0.24
N LEU A 61 -4.86 7.54 0.82
CA LEU A 61 -4.10 7.29 2.04
C LEU A 61 -2.98 6.28 1.77
N ARG A 62 -3.26 5.21 1.03
CA ARG A 62 -2.27 4.17 0.70
C ARG A 62 -1.12 4.74 -0.14
N LYS A 63 -1.44 5.58 -1.13
CA LYS A 63 -0.44 6.32 -1.90
C LYS A 63 0.47 7.16 -1.00
N ARG A 64 -0.12 7.97 -0.12
CA ARG A 64 0.67 8.78 0.83
C ARG A 64 1.55 7.92 1.73
N LEU A 65 1.08 6.75 2.17
CA LEU A 65 1.86 5.83 2.99
C LEU A 65 3.05 5.27 2.20
N ILE A 66 2.81 4.81 0.97
CA ILE A 66 3.87 4.33 0.06
C ILE A 66 4.94 5.40 -0.14
N ASP A 67 4.51 6.64 -0.40
CA ASP A 67 5.41 7.78 -0.60
C ASP A 67 6.19 8.11 0.68
N SER A 68 5.49 8.23 1.81
CA SER A 68 6.09 8.65 3.09
C SER A 68 7.04 7.64 3.72
N LEU A 69 6.84 6.35 3.45
CA LEU A 69 7.67 5.26 3.94
C LEU A 69 8.66 4.77 2.89
N GLU A 70 8.71 5.42 1.73
CA GLU A 70 9.60 5.09 0.61
C GLU A 70 9.52 3.60 0.21
N LEU A 71 8.31 3.00 0.25
CA LEU A 71 8.14 1.55 0.06
C LEU A 71 8.47 1.10 -1.37
N PHE A 72 8.47 2.02 -2.32
CA PHE A 72 8.91 1.79 -3.70
C PHE A 72 10.44 1.60 -3.83
N ASN A 73 11.22 1.99 -2.83
CA ASN A 73 12.68 1.86 -2.80
C ASN A 73 13.16 0.53 -2.19
N LEU A 74 12.26 -0.37 -1.80
CA LEU A 74 12.66 -1.66 -1.24
C LEU A 74 13.45 -2.48 -2.28
N SER A 75 14.61 -2.98 -1.89
CA SER A 75 15.48 -3.75 -2.78
C SER A 75 15.21 -5.25 -2.69
N GLY A 76 14.54 -5.82 -3.68
CA GLY A 76 14.26 -7.26 -3.80
C GLY A 76 12.78 -7.58 -3.94
N SER A 77 12.43 -8.88 -3.94
CA SER A 77 11.02 -9.30 -4.00
C SER A 77 10.37 -9.22 -2.62
N PHE A 78 9.35 -8.37 -2.50
CA PHE A 78 8.56 -8.19 -1.29
C PHE A 78 7.07 -8.18 -1.61
N THR A 79 6.28 -8.63 -0.65
CA THR A 79 4.85 -8.35 -0.59
C THR A 79 4.59 -7.33 0.52
N VAL A 80 4.01 -6.19 0.16
CA VAL A 80 3.62 -5.11 1.05
C VAL A 80 2.09 -5.08 1.13
N ASP A 81 1.55 -5.51 2.25
CA ASP A 81 0.11 -5.48 2.51
C ASP A 81 -0.26 -4.22 3.30
N LEU A 82 -1.00 -3.36 2.63
CA LEU A 82 -1.49 -2.07 3.07
C LEU A 82 -3.02 -2.08 3.20
N LYS A 83 -3.71 -3.22 3.03
CA LYS A 83 -5.19 -3.30 3.07
C LYS A 83 -5.77 -2.87 4.42
N PHE A 84 -5.01 -3.03 5.49
CA PHE A 84 -5.46 -2.74 6.85
C PHE A 84 -5.24 -1.27 7.22
N ASP A 85 -6.17 -0.68 7.97
CA ASP A 85 -6.13 0.75 8.29
C ASP A 85 -4.98 1.13 9.24
N ASN A 86 -4.62 0.24 10.16
CA ASN A 86 -3.69 0.56 11.25
C ASN A 86 -2.38 -0.25 11.23
N GLN A 87 -2.17 -1.08 10.22
CA GLN A 87 -1.00 -1.97 10.15
C GLN A 87 -0.53 -2.11 8.70
N ILE A 88 0.79 -2.25 8.55
CA ILE A 88 1.45 -2.52 7.28
C ILE A 88 2.24 -3.81 7.47
N ILE A 89 2.00 -4.80 6.63
CA ILE A 89 2.69 -6.09 6.71
C ILE A 89 3.65 -6.19 5.53
N ILE A 90 4.94 -6.28 5.80
CA ILE A 90 5.98 -6.46 4.78
C ILE A 90 6.54 -7.87 4.90
N ARG A 91 6.38 -8.66 3.84
CA ARG A 91 6.91 -10.02 3.73
C ARG A 91 7.97 -10.05 2.64
N LYS A 92 9.18 -10.50 2.98
CA LYS A 92 10.20 -10.79 1.97
C LYS A 92 9.86 -12.11 1.30
N GLU A 93 9.80 -12.13 -0.02
CA GLU A 93 9.74 -13.41 -0.72
C GLU A 93 11.12 -14.06 -0.60
N SER A 94 11.19 -15.09 0.25
CA SER A 94 12.34 -15.99 0.25
C SER A 94 12.31 -16.73 -1.07
N GLY A 95 13.20 -16.35 -1.99
CA GLY A 95 13.54 -17.21 -3.12
C GLY A 95 13.87 -18.59 -2.55
N LEU A 96 13.00 -19.56 -2.85
CA LEU A 96 13.28 -20.95 -2.57
C LEU A 96 14.52 -21.27 -3.42
N ASN A 97 15.69 -21.23 -2.80
CA ASN A 97 16.89 -21.83 -3.36
C ASN A 97 16.56 -23.31 -3.52
N ASN A 98 16.08 -23.68 -4.70
CA ASN A 98 16.15 -25.06 -5.17
C ASN A 98 17.63 -25.36 -5.32
N GLY A 99 18.24 -25.77 -4.20
CA GLY A 99 19.47 -26.54 -4.20
C GLY A 99 19.18 -27.85 -4.91
N SER A 100 19.28 -27.81 -6.23
CA SER A 100 19.46 -28.97 -7.08
C SER A 100 20.84 -29.57 -6.76
N ASP A 101 20.97 -30.19 -5.59
CA ASP A 101 22.04 -31.14 -5.32
C ASP A 101 21.54 -32.51 -5.78
N GLU A 102 21.87 -32.81 -7.03
CA GLU A 102 21.96 -34.17 -7.53
C GLU A 102 22.95 -34.96 -6.66
N ASN A 103 22.50 -36.01 -5.94
CA ASN A 103 23.09 -37.34 -6.08
C ASN A 103 22.36 -38.41 -5.27
N GLY A 104 22.40 -39.63 -5.80
CA GLY A 104 21.57 -40.75 -5.39
C GLY A 104 21.81 -41.29 -3.98
N THR A 105 20.82 -41.98 -3.46
CA THR A 105 20.86 -43.46 -3.45
C THR A 105 19.52 -44.03 -2.99
N SER A 106 18.96 -44.84 -3.87
CA SER A 106 18.12 -45.97 -3.52
C SER A 106 18.74 -46.72 -2.33
N LEU A 107 17.99 -46.91 -1.25
CA LEU A 107 18.13 -48.07 -0.38
C LEU A 107 16.83 -48.32 0.38
N ARG A 108 15.99 -49.10 -0.30
CA ARG A 108 15.05 -50.07 0.26
C ARG A 108 15.62 -50.73 1.52
N ARG A 109 14.89 -50.72 2.63
CA ARG A 109 15.04 -51.69 3.72
C ARG A 109 13.70 -52.01 4.37
N ASN A 110 13.38 -53.31 4.23
CA ASN A 110 12.42 -54.19 4.92
C ASN A 110 11.19 -53.60 5.59
#